data_AF-A0A401QE94-F1
#
_entry.id   AF-A0A401QE94-F1
#
_cell.length_a   1.000
_cell.length_b   1.000
_cell.length_c   1.000
_cell.angle_alpha   90.00
_cell.angle_beta   90.00
_cell.angle_gamma   90.00
#
_symmetry.space_group_name_H-M   'P 1'
#
loop_
_entity.id
_entity.type
_entity.pdbx_description
1 polymer ?
#
loop_
_entity_poly.entity_id
_entity_poly.type
_entity_poly.pdbx_seq_one_letter_code
_entity_poly.pdbx_strand_id
1 'polypeptide(L)'
;LSVRAQLGARAARFLRKGKSVPDELLVEIVVEYVRSLPAECGWILDGFPVTIKQAKLLEKWLTGADPDKESRTSRMSKTSLAIDTRAPKDPPPLRPALDIVILLEVSDNTVLARYSENT
;
A
#
# COMPACT_ATOMS: atom_id res chain seq x y z
N LEU A 1 8.69 -21.64 -14.14
CA LEU A 1 7.80 -21.43 -12.95
C LEU A 1 7.15 -20.06 -13.09
N SER A 2 5.84 -19.93 -12.90
CA SER A 2 5.16 -18.62 -12.93
C SER A 2 5.64 -17.70 -11.81
N VAL A 3 5.49 -16.38 -11.96
CA VAL A 3 5.87 -15.40 -10.92
C VAL A 3 5.17 -15.72 -9.60
N ARG A 4 3.86 -15.99 -9.64
CA ARG A 4 3.07 -16.46 -8.49
C ARG A 4 3.71 -17.66 -7.79
N ALA A 5 4.14 -18.68 -8.55
CA ALA A 5 4.76 -19.88 -7.99
C ALA A 5 6.13 -19.57 -7.34
N GLN A 6 6.91 -18.65 -7.92
CA GLN A 6 8.20 -18.23 -7.37
C GLN A 6 8.03 -17.45 -6.06
N LEU A 7 7.08 -16.51 -6.01
CA LEU A 7 6.75 -15.74 -4.80
C LEU A 7 6.20 -16.65 -3.69
N GLY A 8 5.29 -17.56 -4.05
CA GLY A 8 4.77 -18.56 -3.12
C GLY A 8 5.86 -19.47 -2.55
N ALA A 9 6.81 -19.92 -3.38
CA ALA A 9 7.95 -20.72 -2.92
C ALA A 9 8.89 -19.93 -1.99
N ARG A 10 9.08 -18.63 -2.23
CA ARG A 10 9.84 -17.74 -1.31
C ARG A 10 9.11 -17.63 0.03
N ALA A 11 7.80 -17.35 0.03
CA ALA A 11 7.02 -17.21 1.25
C ALA A 11 6.98 -18.52 2.06
N ALA A 12 6.73 -19.65 1.40
CA ALA A 12 6.72 -20.97 2.03
C ALA A 12 8.04 -21.32 2.72
N ARG A 13 9.18 -20.83 2.21
CA ARG A 13 10.51 -21.04 2.82
C ARG A 13 10.65 -20.39 4.19
N PHE A 14 10.04 -19.22 4.40
CA PHE A 14 10.03 -18.56 5.71
C PHE A 14 9.10 -19.30 6.66
N LEU A 15 7.88 -19.59 6.21
CA LEU A 15 6.86 -20.27 7.02
C LEU A 15 7.33 -21.67 7.47
N ARG A 16 7.93 -22.47 6.58
CA ARG A 16 8.49 -23.78 6.92
C ARG A 16 9.62 -23.74 7.97
N LYS A 17 10.24 -22.58 8.17
CA LYS A 17 11.26 -22.34 9.20
C LYS A 17 10.67 -21.74 10.49
N GLY A 18 9.34 -21.66 10.60
CA GLY A 18 8.65 -21.02 11.71
C GLY A 18 8.85 -19.49 11.76
N LYS A 19 9.25 -18.88 10.64
CA LYS A 19 9.46 -17.43 10.54
C LYS A 19 8.29 -16.78 9.82
N SER A 20 7.92 -15.58 10.27
CA SER A 20 6.97 -14.73 9.55
C SER A 20 7.53 -14.33 8.18
N VAL A 21 6.63 -14.11 7.23
CA VAL A 21 6.99 -13.62 5.90
C VAL A 21 7.40 -12.14 6.01
N PRO A 22 8.55 -11.72 5.43
CA PRO A 22 8.95 -10.32 5.44
C PRO A 22 7.94 -9.41 4.75
N ASP A 23 7.76 -8.18 5.25
CA ASP A 23 6.82 -7.20 4.70
C ASP A 23 7.04 -6.95 3.20
N GLU A 24 8.29 -6.86 2.78
CA GLU A 24 8.65 -6.61 1.38
C GLU A 24 8.13 -7.71 0.46
N LEU A 25 8.20 -8.97 0.91
CA LEU A 25 7.70 -10.11 0.16
C LEU A 25 6.17 -10.19 0.21
N LEU A 26 5.54 -9.83 1.34
CA LEU A 26 4.07 -9.75 1.41
C LEU A 26 3.51 -8.69 0.46
N VAL A 27 4.09 -7.49 0.45
CA VAL A 27 3.70 -6.41 -0.46
C VAL A 27 3.94 -6.82 -1.91
N GLU A 28 5.07 -7.45 -2.22
CA GLU A 28 5.38 -7.96 -3.56
C GLU A 28 4.30 -8.95 -4.05
N ILE A 29 3.85 -9.86 -3.19
CA ILE A 29 2.77 -10.82 -3.51
C ILE A 29 1.45 -10.09 -3.80
N VAL A 30 1.05 -9.14 -2.96
CA VAL A 30 -0.22 -8.41 -3.12
C VAL A 30 -0.19 -7.58 -4.40
N VAL A 31 0.89 -6.83 -4.64
CA VAL A 31 1.03 -5.95 -5.80
C VAL A 31 1.06 -6.76 -7.10
N GLU A 32 1.76 -7.90 -7.12
CA GLU A 32 1.77 -8.77 -8.30
C GLU A 32 0.36 -9.30 -8.62
N TYR A 33 -0.42 -9.64 -7.58
CA TYR A 33 -1.80 -10.06 -7.77
C TYR A 33 -2.67 -8.93 -8.30
N VAL A 34 -2.62 -7.74 -7.68
CA VAL A 34 -3.37 -6.56 -8.13
C VAL A 34 -3.05 -6.20 -9.58
N ARG A 35 -1.77 -6.23 -9.97
CA ARG A 35 -1.33 -5.96 -11.36
C ARG A 35 -1.76 -7.02 -12.36
N SER A 36 -2.07 -8.24 -11.90
CA SER A 36 -2.57 -9.31 -12.76
C SER A 36 -4.06 -9.21 -13.06
N LEU A 37 -4.79 -8.36 -12.33
CA LEU A 37 -6.21 -8.12 -12.56
C LEU A 37 -6.43 -7.25 -13.81
N PRO A 38 -7.56 -7.42 -14.51
CA PRO A 38 -7.97 -6.50 -15.57
C PRO A 38 -8.10 -5.06 -15.04
N ALA A 39 -7.75 -4.07 -15.86
CA ALA A 39 -7.75 -2.65 -15.45
C ALA A 39 -9.13 -2.11 -15.04
N GLU A 40 -10.20 -2.77 -15.48
CA GLU A 40 -11.59 -2.44 -15.18
C GLU A 40 -12.07 -3.02 -13.83
N CYS A 41 -11.29 -3.94 -13.24
CA CYS A 41 -11.63 -4.59 -12.00
C CYS A 41 -11.10 -3.79 -10.80
N GLY A 42 -12.03 -3.29 -9.98
CA GLY A 42 -11.70 -2.84 -8.62
C GLY A 42 -11.30 -4.01 -7.72
N TRP A 43 -10.60 -3.69 -6.63
CA TRP A 43 -10.16 -4.67 -5.65
C TRP A 43 -10.33 -4.12 -4.24
N ILE A 44 -10.47 -5.02 -3.27
CA ILE A 44 -10.54 -4.71 -1.84
C ILE A 44 -9.44 -5.49 -1.16
N LEU A 45 -8.65 -4.82 -0.33
CA LEU A 45 -7.74 -5.47 0.59
C LEU A 45 -8.41 -5.52 1.96
N ASP A 46 -8.61 -6.74 2.46
CA ASP A 46 -9.16 -6.98 3.78
C ASP A 46 -8.05 -7.56 4.69
N GLY A 47 -7.89 -6.98 5.87
CA GLY A 47 -6.83 -7.32 6.81
C GLY A 47 -5.40 -6.96 6.38
N PHE A 48 -5.22 -6.20 5.28
CA PHE A 48 -3.91 -5.71 4.83
C PHE A 48 -4.04 -4.32 4.20
N PRO A 49 -3.08 -3.39 4.40
CA PRO A 49 -1.90 -3.48 5.27
C PRO A 49 -2.24 -3.36 6.76
N VAL A 50 -1.44 -4.02 7.62
CA VAL A 50 -1.61 -3.98 9.10
C VAL A 50 -0.67 -2.96 9.74
N THR A 51 0.52 -2.75 9.16
CA THR A 51 1.53 -1.82 9.71
C THR A 51 1.74 -0.61 8.80
N ILE A 52 2.18 0.51 9.40
CA ILE A 52 2.54 1.72 8.65
C ILE A 52 3.63 1.43 7.60
N LYS A 53 4.59 0.55 7.93
CA LYS A 53 5.64 0.15 7.00
C LYS A 53 5.06 -0.56 5.77
N GLN A 54 4.13 -1.48 5.96
CA GLN A 54 3.43 -2.16 4.87
C GLN A 54 2.64 -1.17 4.01
N ALA A 55 1.92 -0.22 4.63
CA ALA A 55 1.18 0.82 3.91
C ALA A 55 2.10 1.69 3.04
N LYS A 56 3.23 2.15 3.57
CA LYS A 56 4.23 2.94 2.81
C LYS A 56 4.84 2.14 1.65
N LEU A 57 5.15 0.86 1.89
CA LEU A 57 5.66 -0.02 0.84
C LEU A 57 4.60 -0.21 -0.26
N LEU A 58 3.36 -0.50 0.12
CA LEU A 58 2.25 -0.70 -0.82
C LEU A 58 2.06 0.54 -1.71
N GLU A 59 2.02 1.73 -1.11
CA GLU A 59 1.94 3.02 -1.81
C GLU A 59 3.08 3.14 -2.83
N LYS A 60 4.32 2.94 -2.37
CA LYS A 60 5.52 3.04 -3.21
C LYS A 60 5.52 2.07 -4.39
N TRP A 61 5.05 0.85 -4.17
CA TRP A 61 5.00 -0.15 -5.23
C TRP A 61 3.90 0.14 -6.25
N LEU A 62 2.77 0.71 -5.84
CA LEU A 62 1.64 0.99 -6.74
C LEU A 62 1.81 2.30 -7.51
N THR A 63 2.33 3.36 -6.89
CA THR A 63 2.47 4.69 -7.53
C THR A 63 3.88 4.97 -8.05
N GLY A 64 4.89 4.26 -7.55
CA GLY A 64 6.30 4.59 -7.77
C GLY A 64 6.78 5.81 -6.96
N ALA A 65 5.89 6.47 -6.19
CA ALA A 65 6.21 7.59 -5.33
C ALA A 65 6.81 7.09 -4.02
N ASP A 66 7.87 7.72 -3.53
CA ASP A 66 8.37 7.43 -2.19
C ASP A 66 7.69 8.41 -1.21
N PRO A 67 6.76 7.95 -0.34
CA PRO A 67 5.99 8.84 0.53
C PRO A 67 6.89 9.60 1.52
N ASP A 68 8.11 9.12 1.76
CA ASP A 68 9.08 9.80 2.64
C ASP A 68 9.91 10.88 1.90
N LYS A 69 9.82 10.98 0.56
CA LYS A 69 10.56 11.96 -0.25
C LYS A 69 9.77 13.24 -0.59
N GLU A 70 8.43 13.19 -0.61
CA GLU A 70 7.59 14.33 -1.02
C GLU A 70 7.56 15.49 -0.02
N SER A 71 7.94 15.27 1.25
CA SER A 71 7.87 16.33 2.28
C SER A 71 8.99 17.39 2.20
N ARG A 72 10.02 17.26 1.35
CA ARG A 72 11.18 18.19 1.36
C ARG A 72 11.22 19.24 0.25
N THR A 73 10.45 19.11 -0.82
CA THR A 73 10.56 20.02 -1.99
C THR A 73 9.63 21.24 -1.92
N SER A 74 8.57 21.21 -1.11
CA SER A 74 7.54 22.28 -1.08
C SER A 74 7.85 23.46 -0.14
N ARG A 75 8.80 23.36 0.80
CA ARG A 75 9.02 24.40 1.84
C ARG A 75 10.21 25.34 1.65
N MET A 76 11.00 25.25 0.58
CA MET A 76 12.16 26.12 0.36
C MET A 76 12.06 27.11 -0.82
N SER A 77 11.03 27.06 -1.67
CA SER A 77 10.93 27.93 -2.87
C SER A 77 9.95 29.10 -2.78
N LYS A 78 9.58 29.57 -1.57
CA LYS A 78 8.66 30.72 -1.41
C LYS A 78 9.34 32.06 -1.06
N THR A 79 10.62 32.26 -1.41
CA THR A 79 11.30 33.56 -1.23
C THR A 79 11.45 34.40 -2.51
N SER A 80 10.89 33.99 -3.65
CA SER A 80 10.88 34.82 -4.86
C SER A 80 9.52 35.48 -5.08
N LEU A 81 9.48 36.82 -5.02
CA LEU A 81 8.31 37.64 -5.33
C LEU A 81 8.13 37.87 -6.84
N ALA A 82 9.00 37.31 -7.69
CA ALA A 82 8.88 37.35 -9.13
C ALA A 82 8.25 36.05 -9.65
N ILE A 83 7.10 36.18 -10.32
CA ILE A 83 6.44 35.08 -11.04
C ILE A 83 7.18 34.89 -12.36
N ASP A 84 8.03 33.86 -12.45
CA ASP A 84 8.63 33.47 -13.72
C ASP A 84 7.61 32.68 -14.55
N THR A 85 7.04 33.33 -15.57
CA THR A 85 6.05 32.73 -16.49
C THR A 85 6.65 31.67 -17.43
N ARG A 86 7.97 31.45 -17.43
CA ARG A 86 8.66 30.40 -18.19
C ARG A 86 9.02 29.17 -17.35
N ALA A 87 8.69 29.16 -16.05
CA ALA A 87 8.93 28.00 -15.21
C ALA A 87 8.20 26.76 -15.79
N PRO A 88 8.87 25.59 -15.91
CA PRO A 88 8.18 24.35 -16.21
C PRO A 88 7.05 24.17 -15.19
N LYS A 89 5.82 23.97 -15.67
CA LYS A 89 4.70 23.67 -14.78
C LYS A 89 5.08 22.46 -13.94
N ASP A 90 5.02 22.59 -12.62
CA ASP A 90 5.31 21.48 -11.71
C ASP A 90 4.53 20.24 -12.17
N PRO A 91 5.14 19.04 -12.15
CA PRO A 91 4.44 17.83 -12.52
C PRO A 91 3.17 17.70 -11.67
N PRO A 92 2.06 17.21 -12.25
CA PRO A 92 0.83 17.02 -11.50
C PRO A 92 1.11 16.12 -10.27
N PRO A 93 0.47 16.40 -9.12
CA PRO A 93 0.65 15.60 -7.92
C PRO A 93 0.33 14.14 -8.22
N LEU A 94 1.17 13.23 -7.72
CA LEU A 94 0.98 11.80 -7.88
C LEU A 94 -0.34 11.39 -7.22
N ARG A 95 -1.13 10.57 -7.92
CA ARG A 95 -2.40 10.08 -7.36
C ARG A 95 -2.09 9.02 -6.29
N PRO A 96 -2.79 9.02 -5.14
CA PRO A 96 -2.64 7.97 -4.14
C PRO A 96 -2.89 6.58 -4.71
N ALA A 97 -2.27 5.56 -4.12
CA ALA A 97 -2.47 4.17 -4.57
C ALA A 97 -3.89 3.63 -4.29
N LEU A 98 -4.54 4.13 -3.23
CA LEU A 98 -5.85 3.68 -2.77
C LEU A 98 -6.88 4.79 -2.95
N ASP A 99 -8.06 4.43 -3.47
CA ASP A 99 -9.17 5.37 -3.58
C ASP A 99 -9.84 5.65 -2.23
N ILE A 100 -10.01 4.60 -1.41
CA ILE A 100 -10.68 4.68 -0.10
C ILE A 100 -10.03 3.75 0.93
N VAL A 101 -10.13 4.12 2.21
CA VAL A 101 -9.82 3.26 3.36
C VAL A 101 -11.04 3.29 4.28
N ILE A 102 -11.58 2.11 4.59
CA ILE A 102 -12.77 1.97 5.43
C ILE A 102 -12.33 1.53 6.83
N LEU A 103 -12.60 2.36 7.84
CA LEU A 103 -12.44 2.00 9.24
C LEU A 103 -13.78 1.47 9.76
N LEU A 104 -13.82 0.19 10.12
CA LEU A 104 -14.99 -0.43 10.74
C LEU A 104 -14.85 -0.36 12.25
N GLU A 105 -15.49 0.63 12.86
CA GLU A 105 -15.51 0.79 14.31
C GLU A 105 -16.65 -0.02 14.91
N VAL A 106 -16.30 -1.06 15.69
CA VAL A 106 -17.24 -1.96 16.34
C VAL A 106 -16.74 -2.21 17.76
N SER A 107 -17.64 -2.15 18.76
CA SER A 107 -17.26 -2.39 20.15
C SER A 107 -16.86 -3.85 20.41
N ASP A 108 -15.93 -4.07 21.32
CA ASP A 108 -15.50 -5.41 21.73
C ASP A 108 -16.67 -6.30 22.16
N ASN A 109 -17.66 -5.74 22.87
CA ASN A 109 -18.87 -6.47 23.27
C ASN A 109 -19.65 -7.00 22.06
N THR A 110 -19.78 -6.18 21.01
CA THR A 110 -20.44 -6.58 19.77
C THR A 110 -19.62 -7.64 19.02
N VAL A 111 -18.28 -7.50 19.00
CA VAL A 111 -17.39 -8.48 18.37
C VAL A 111 -17.49 -9.84 19.09
N LEU A 112 -17.47 -9.84 20.42
CA LEU A 112 -17.59 -11.04 21.24
C LEU A 112 -18.95 -11.73 21.08
N ALA A 113 -20.04 -10.96 21.08
CA ALA A 113 -21.38 -11.50 20.85
C ALA A 113 -21.49 -12.19 19.48
N ARG A 114 -20.98 -11.56 18.42
CA ARG A 114 -20.95 -12.16 17.08
C ARG A 114 -20.12 -13.44 17.02
N TYR A 115 -18.99 -13.49 17.75
CA TYR A 115 -18.17 -14.69 17.81
C TYR A 115 -18.90 -15.85 18.50
N SER A 116 -19.57 -15.58 19.64
CA SER A 116 -20.29 -16.60 20.40
C SER A 116 -21.53 -17.14 19.69
N GLU A 117 -22.23 -16.35 18.88
CA GLU A 117 -23.40 -16.84 18.13
C GLU A 117 -23.03 -17.75 16.94
N ASN A 118 -21.75 -17.80 16.57
CA ASN A 118 -21.27 -18.49 15.37
C ASN A 118 -20.43 -19.74 15.69
N THR A 119 -20.39 -20.16 16.97
CA THR A 119 -19.71 -21.38 17.46
C THR A 119 -20.74 -22.35 18.01
#